data_AF-A0A3B9TTA7-F1
#
_entry.id   AF-A0A3B9TTA7-F1
#
_cell.length_a   1.000
_cell.length_b   1.000
_cell.length_c   1.000
_cell.angle_alpha   90.00
_cell.angle_beta   90.00
_cell.angle_gamma   90.00
#
_symmetry.space_group_name_H-M   'P 1'
#
loop_
_entity.id
_entity.type
_entity.pdbx_description
1 polymer ?
#
loop_
_entity_poly.entity_id
_entity_poly.type
_entity_poly.pdbx_seq_one_letter_code
_entity_poly.pdbx_strand_id
1 'polypeptide(L)'
;TDHCGSCKKCLDACPTDAFPAPYQLDARRCISYLTIEHKGQIPAEFRAAIGNRIFGCDDCLAVCPWNKYAERAAEAKFHGPGEMPPLAGLLALDDAAFRKMFAGGPVRRAG
;
A
#
# COMPACT_ATOMS: atom_id res chain seq x y z
N THR A 1 19.58 -19.32 2.18
CA THR A 1 18.79 -19.37 3.42
C THR A 1 17.90 -18.15 3.46
N ASP A 2 16.67 -18.25 3.99
CA ASP A 2 15.90 -17.02 4.22
C ASP A 2 16.67 -16.16 5.23
N HIS A 3 16.64 -14.85 5.01
CA HIS A 3 17.39 -13.90 5.82
C HIS A 3 16.58 -13.43 7.05
N CYS A 4 15.38 -13.97 7.29
CA CYS A 4 14.48 -13.55 8.36
C CYS A 4 14.89 -14.12 9.72
N GLY A 5 15.34 -15.38 9.76
CA GLY A 5 15.72 -16.04 11.01
C GLY A 5 14.58 -16.03 12.03
N SER A 6 14.82 -15.46 13.22
CA SER A 6 13.81 -15.32 14.28
C SER A 6 13.02 -13.99 14.24
N CYS A 7 13.25 -13.13 13.23
CA CYS A 7 12.62 -11.82 13.12
C CYS A 7 11.09 -11.93 12.92
N LYS A 8 10.32 -11.12 13.64
CA LYS A 8 8.85 -11.02 13.53
C LYS A 8 8.33 -9.60 13.29
N LYS A 9 9.21 -8.62 13.02
CA LYS A 9 8.84 -7.20 12.95
C LYS A 9 7.66 -6.88 12.02
N CYS A 10 7.59 -7.51 10.85
CA CYS A 10 6.50 -7.27 9.91
C CYS A 10 5.15 -7.83 10.40
N LEU A 11 5.17 -8.91 11.19
CA LEU A 11 3.97 -9.45 11.84
C LEU A 11 3.51 -8.46 12.91
N ASP A 12 4.42 -8.04 13.79
CA ASP A 12 4.12 -7.16 14.93
C ASP A 12 3.68 -5.75 14.52
N ALA A 13 4.19 -5.25 13.39
CA ALA A 13 3.89 -3.89 12.91
C ALA A 13 2.63 -3.80 12.03
N CYS A 14 2.05 -4.93 11.61
CA CYS A 14 0.92 -4.92 10.69
C CYS A 14 -0.33 -4.32 11.40
N PRO A 15 -0.89 -3.18 10.94
CA PRO A 15 -1.93 -2.47 11.70
C PRO A 15 -3.26 -3.23 11.85
N THR A 16 -3.44 -4.31 11.09
CA THR A 16 -4.68 -5.09 11.01
C THR A 16 -4.46 -6.56 11.31
N ASP A 17 -3.28 -6.95 11.81
CA ASP A 17 -2.91 -8.34 12.06
C ASP A 17 -3.17 -9.24 10.82
N ALA A 18 -2.74 -8.78 9.65
CA ALA A 18 -2.95 -9.51 8.40
C ALA A 18 -2.05 -10.74 8.25
N PHE A 19 -1.06 -10.91 9.15
CA PHE A 19 -0.15 -12.06 9.17
C PHE A 19 -0.51 -13.02 10.31
N PRO A 20 -1.37 -14.04 10.09
CA PRO A 20 -1.71 -15.01 11.14
C PRO A 20 -0.52 -15.89 11.56
N ALA A 21 0.48 -16.03 10.69
CA ALA A 21 1.73 -16.74 10.94
C ALA A 21 2.85 -16.22 10.02
N PRO A 22 4.13 -16.50 10.31
CA PRO A 22 5.22 -16.21 9.38
C PRO A 22 4.93 -16.77 7.98
N TYR A 23 5.18 -15.95 6.95
CA TYR A 23 4.97 -16.31 5.54
C TYR A 23 3.51 -16.59 5.13
N GLN A 24 2.54 -16.21 5.95
CA GLN A 24 1.11 -16.34 5.63
C GLN A 24 0.45 -14.96 5.69
N LEU A 25 -0.35 -14.62 4.69
CA LEU A 25 -1.06 -13.35 4.60
C LEU A 25 -2.55 -13.60 4.40
N ASP A 26 -3.40 -13.05 5.27
CA ASP A 26 -4.83 -12.91 5.00
C ASP A 26 -5.09 -11.60 4.26
N ALA A 27 -5.26 -11.70 2.93
CA ALA A 27 -5.49 -10.55 2.07
C ALA A 27 -6.74 -9.74 2.49
N ARG A 28 -7.76 -10.37 3.08
CA ARG A 28 -9.00 -9.69 3.48
C ARG A 28 -8.78 -8.68 4.61
N ARG A 29 -7.66 -8.79 5.33
CA ARG A 29 -7.23 -7.87 6.40
C ARG A 29 -6.13 -6.94 5.93
N CYS A 30 -5.42 -7.27 4.85
CA CYS A 30 -4.29 -6.50 4.36
C CYS A 30 -4.73 -5.13 3.81
N ILE A 31 -4.20 -4.04 4.38
CA ILE A 31 -4.52 -2.67 3.93
C ILE A 31 -4.20 -2.48 2.43
N SER A 32 -3.10 -3.06 1.95
CA SER A 32 -2.74 -2.96 0.52
C SER A 32 -3.82 -3.58 -0.37
N TYR A 33 -4.33 -4.77 -0.02
CA TYR A 33 -5.45 -5.38 -0.75
C TYR A 33 -6.74 -4.55 -0.62
N LEU A 34 -7.07 -4.12 0.61
CA LEU A 34 -8.29 -3.35 0.89
C LEU A 34 -8.35 -2.01 0.14
N THR A 35 -7.20 -1.41 -0.18
CA THR A 35 -7.12 -0.10 -0.87
C THR A 35 -6.90 -0.21 -2.37
N ILE A 36 -6.47 -1.36 -2.90
CA ILE A 36 -6.16 -1.53 -4.33
C ILE A 36 -7.19 -2.45 -5.02
N GLU A 37 -7.50 -3.60 -4.43
CA GLU A 37 -8.21 -4.69 -5.10
C GLU A 37 -9.66 -4.86 -4.63
N HIS A 38 -9.93 -4.57 -3.35
CA HIS A 38 -11.28 -4.69 -2.79
C HIS A 38 -12.25 -3.73 -3.47
N LYS A 39 -13.29 -4.26 -4.12
CA LYS A 39 -14.27 -3.46 -4.89
C LYS A 39 -15.45 -2.94 -4.05
N GLY A 40 -15.46 -3.22 -2.75
CA GLY A 40 -16.54 -2.84 -1.85
C GLY A 40 -16.14 -1.76 -0.86
N GLN A 41 -17.09 -1.44 0.03
CA GLN A 41 -16.79 -0.62 1.20
C GLN A 41 -15.80 -1.38 2.10
N ILE A 42 -14.81 -0.66 2.62
CA ILE A 42 -13.86 -1.22 3.58
C ILE A 42 -14.61 -1.54 4.88
N PRO A 43 -14.45 -2.76 5.45
CA PRO A 43 -15.06 -3.14 6.73
C PRO A 43 -14.75 -2.13 7.83
N ALA A 44 -15.74 -1.82 8.67
CA ALA A 44 -15.63 -0.76 9.67
C ALA A 44 -14.45 -0.97 10.65
N GLU A 45 -14.17 -2.23 11.00
CA GLU A 45 -13.07 -2.63 11.89
C GLU A 45 -11.67 -2.24 11.38
N PHE A 46 -11.48 -2.09 10.05
CA PHE A 46 -10.18 -1.75 9.47
C PHE A 46 -10.01 -0.25 9.17
N ARG A 47 -11.08 0.55 9.21
CA ARG A 47 -11.05 1.96 8.75
C ARG A 47 -10.11 2.83 9.56
N ALA A 48 -10.08 2.67 10.88
CA ALA A 48 -9.18 3.44 11.73
C ALA A 48 -7.70 3.09 11.47
N ALA A 49 -7.40 1.81 11.29
CA ALA A 49 -6.04 1.30 11.06
C ALA A 49 -5.45 1.72 9.70
N ILE A 50 -6.30 1.97 8.69
CA ILE A 50 -5.85 2.48 7.38
C ILE A 50 -5.17 3.85 7.49
N GLY A 51 -5.70 4.72 8.36
CA GLY A 51 -5.18 6.08 8.51
C GLY A 51 -5.30 6.87 7.20
N ASN A 52 -4.18 7.43 6.73
CA ASN A 52 -4.09 8.23 5.51
C ASN A 52 -3.62 7.43 4.28
N ARG A 53 -3.60 6.10 4.34
CA ARG A 53 -3.20 5.23 3.22
C ARG A 53 -4.33 5.11 2.22
N ILE A 54 -4.22 5.82 1.10
CA ILE A 54 -5.23 5.84 0.04
C ILE A 54 -5.01 4.78 -1.05
N PHE A 55 -3.78 4.29 -1.21
CA PHE A 55 -3.42 3.27 -2.20
C PHE A 55 -2.17 2.51 -1.72
N GLY A 56 -2.34 1.25 -1.32
CA GLY A 56 -1.25 0.41 -0.82
C GLY A 56 -0.93 0.60 0.67
N CYS A 57 0.01 -0.20 1.16
CA CYS A 57 0.56 -0.10 2.52
C CYS A 57 1.98 -0.68 2.53
N ASP A 58 2.93 0.09 3.04
CA ASP A 58 4.34 -0.28 3.11
C ASP A 58 4.81 -0.57 4.53
N ASP A 59 3.93 -0.62 5.54
CA ASP A 59 4.33 -0.72 6.95
C ASP A 59 5.18 -1.97 7.23
N CYS A 60 4.80 -3.12 6.65
CA CYS A 60 5.56 -4.36 6.80
C CYS A 60 6.95 -4.29 6.15
N LEU A 61 7.09 -3.52 5.07
CA LEU A 61 8.35 -3.27 4.38
C LEU A 61 9.20 -2.24 5.14
N ALA A 62 8.58 -1.18 5.65
CA ALA A 62 9.23 -0.09 6.37
C ALA A 62 9.94 -0.58 7.64
N VAL A 63 9.37 -1.56 8.35
CA VAL A 63 9.99 -2.16 9.54
C VAL A 63 10.97 -3.30 9.23
N CYS A 64 11.04 -3.76 7.98
CA CYS A 64 11.88 -4.89 7.59
C CYS A 64 13.37 -4.52 7.71
N PRO A 65 14.18 -5.26 8.49
CA PRO A 65 15.61 -4.97 8.66
C PRO A 65 16.43 -5.04 7.36
N TRP A 66 15.91 -5.74 6.35
CA TRP A 66 16.55 -5.90 5.05
C TRP A 66 16.19 -4.79 4.07
N ASN A 67 15.08 -4.08 4.29
CA ASN A 67 14.68 -2.98 3.41
C ASN A 67 15.63 -1.77 3.50
N LYS A 68 16.46 -1.68 4.56
CA LYS A 68 17.51 -0.66 4.66
C LYS A 68 18.59 -0.78 3.56
N TYR A 69 18.70 -1.95 2.93
CA TYR A 69 19.61 -2.19 1.82
C TYR A 69 18.96 -1.92 0.45
N ALA A 70 17.68 -1.51 0.43
CA ALA A 70 17.01 -1.17 -0.81
C ALA A 70 17.55 0.15 -1.38
N GLU A 71 17.80 0.16 -2.68
CA GLU A 71 18.25 1.34 -3.41
C GLU A 71 17.09 1.95 -4.20
N ARG A 72 17.15 3.27 -4.38
CA ARG A 72 16.17 3.98 -5.20
C ARG A 72 16.39 3.62 -6.66
N ALA A 73 15.33 3.29 -7.39
CA ALA A 73 15.43 2.92 -8.79
C ALA A 73 16.06 4.05 -9.63
N ALA A 74 17.06 3.70 -10.46
CA ALA A 74 17.71 4.64 -11.37
C ALA A 74 16.82 5.01 -12.57
N GLU A 75 15.93 4.10 -12.97
CA GLU A 75 15.05 4.28 -14.12
C GLU A 75 13.92 5.25 -13.77
N ALA A 76 13.85 6.39 -14.48
CA ALA A 76 12.88 7.45 -14.22
C ALA A 76 11.41 6.99 -14.28
N LYS A 77 11.09 5.94 -15.07
CA LYS A 77 9.73 5.37 -15.15
C LYS A 77 9.22 4.79 -13.82
N PHE A 78 10.10 4.53 -12.86
CA PHE A 78 9.72 4.04 -11.52
C PHE A 78 9.60 5.16 -10.49
N HIS A 79 9.81 6.42 -10.89
CA HIS A 79 9.60 7.55 -10.00
C HIS A 79 8.11 7.88 -9.97
N GLY A 80 7.56 8.00 -8.76
CA GLY A 80 6.15 8.33 -8.57
C GLY A 80 5.78 9.72 -9.12
N PRO A 81 4.48 10.05 -9.21
CA PRO A 81 3.94 11.23 -9.89
C PRO A 81 4.27 12.60 -9.25
N GLY A 82 5.32 12.71 -8.44
CA GLY A 82 5.64 13.94 -7.71
C GLY A 82 4.67 14.19 -6.56
N GLU A 83 4.35 15.45 -6.29
CA GLU A 83 3.46 15.85 -5.21
C GLU A 83 2.00 15.52 -5.54
N MET A 84 1.32 14.84 -4.61
CA MET A 84 -0.09 14.47 -4.76
C MET A 84 -0.99 15.63 -4.33
N PRO A 85 -2.11 15.89 -5.02
CA PRO A 85 -3.08 16.87 -4.58
C PRO A 85 -3.70 16.49 -3.22
N PRO A 86 -4.23 17.46 -2.46
CA PRO A 86 -4.94 17.17 -1.23
C PRO A 86 -6.17 16.28 -1.50
N LEU A 87 -6.67 15.59 -0.47
CA LEU A 87 -7.82 14.68 -0.59
C LEU A 87 -9.04 15.33 -1.25
N ALA A 88 -9.33 16.61 -0.93
CA ALA A 88 -10.42 17.35 -1.57
C ALA A 88 -10.25 17.46 -3.11
N GLY A 89 -9.01 17.63 -3.58
CA GLY A 89 -8.70 17.66 -5.01
C GLY A 89 -8.84 16.28 -5.67
N LEU A 90 -8.47 15.21 -4.97
CA LEU A 90 -8.66 13.84 -5.44
C LEU A 90 -10.16 13.48 -5.55
N LEU A 91 -10.98 13.90 -4.59
CA LEU A 91 -12.42 13.66 -4.57
C LEU A 91 -13.18 14.41 -5.68
N ALA A 92 -12.58 15.45 -6.24
CA ALA A 92 -13.19 16.25 -7.31
C ALA A 92 -12.86 15.73 -8.72
N LEU A 93 -12.06 14.66 -8.85
CA LEU A 93 -11.71 14.08 -10.14
C LEU A 93 -12.91 13.37 -10.78
N ASP A 94 -13.16 13.65 -12.05
CA ASP A 94 -13.97 12.79 -12.90
C ASP A 94 -13.11 11.68 -13.54
N ASP A 95 -13.75 10.74 -14.25
CA ASP A 95 -13.06 9.60 -14.90
C ASP A 95 -11.96 10.04 -15.88
N ALA A 96 -12.19 11.12 -16.63
CA ALA A 96 -11.23 11.61 -17.62
C ALA A 96 -10.00 12.22 -16.94
N ALA A 97 -10.21 13.03 -15.91
CA ALA A 97 -9.17 13.62 -15.09
C ALA A 97 -8.37 12.56 -14.33
N PHE A 98 -9.05 11.56 -13.75
CA PHE A 98 -8.41 10.42 -13.08
C PHE A 98 -7.50 9.65 -14.05
N ARG A 99 -8.02 9.25 -15.22
CA ARG A 99 -7.25 8.49 -16.21
C ARG A 99 -6.05 9.27 -16.74
N LYS A 100 -6.18 10.58 -16.89
CA LYS A 100 -5.09 11.46 -17.31
C LYS A 100 -4.03 11.57 -16.21
N MET A 101 -4.45 11.80 -14.96
CA MET A 101 -3.53 11.98 -13.82
C MET A 101 -2.72 10.71 -13.53
N PHE A 102 -3.35 9.54 -13.58
CA PHE A 102 -2.70 8.27 -13.25
C PHE A 102 -2.22 7.48 -14.48
N ALA A 103 -2.19 8.11 -15.66
CA ALA A 103 -1.73 7.47 -16.89
C ALA A 103 -0.33 6.86 -16.73
N GLY A 104 -0.16 5.60 -17.14
CA GLY A 104 1.11 4.87 -17.03
C GLY A 104 1.49 4.42 -15.61
N GLY A 105 0.75 4.83 -14.58
CA GLY A 105 0.97 4.43 -13.20
C GLY A 105 0.10 3.25 -12.75
N PRO A 106 0.50 2.54 -11.67
CA PRO A 106 -0.28 1.42 -11.14
C PRO A 106 -1.65 1.85 -10.61
N VAL A 107 -1.81 3.09 -10.12
CA VAL A 107 -3.08 3.60 -9.55
C VAL A 107 -4.23 3.55 -10.56
N ARG A 108 -3.94 3.69 -11.86
CA ARG A 108 -4.95 3.60 -12.92
C ARG A 108 -5.71 2.27 -12.93
N ARG A 109 -5.19 1.19 -12.34
CA ARG A 109 -5.90 -0.09 -12.27
C ARG A 109 -7.05 -0.11 -11.25
N ALA A 110 -7.05 0.81 -10.29
CA ALA A 110 -8.07 0.88 -9.26
C ALA A 110 -9.40 1.45 -9.79
N GLY A 111 -9.36 2.21 -10.90
CA GLY A 111 -10.51 2.82 -11.59
C GLY A 111 -10.46 2.64 -13.10
#